data_AF-A0A6L3EN78-F1
#
_entry.id   AF-A0A6L3EN78-F1
#
_cell.length_a   1.000
_cell.length_b   1.000
_cell.length_c   1.000
_cell.angle_alpha   90.00
_cell.angle_beta   90.00
_cell.angle_gamma   90.00
#
_symmetry.space_group_name_H-M   'P 1'
#
loop_
_entity.id
_entity.type
_entity.pdbx_description
1 polymer ?
#
loop_
_entity_poly.entity_id
_entity_poly.type
_entity_poly.pdbx_seq_one_letter_code
_entity_poly.pdbx_strand_id
1 'polypeptide(L)'
;MFDAIQENLDSWFPGLLARLVFAAVLLVYFLNSALKKTGDGLAGLLTVADNAYFQILPPVVERYGYDATQVPWFPWDVIVYLGTYGELVLPVLIVAGLFTRLAALGMIVFVIVQSYVDIAFHGVDADTIGAYFDRHSDAAILDQRALWVFLLTYLVIRGAGRFSLDFLLRKARET
;
A
#
# COMPACT_ATOMS: atom_id res chain seq x y z
N MET A 1 1.92 37.23 3.99
CA MET A 1 2.34 36.65 2.68
C MET A 1 2.13 35.14 2.67
N PHE A 2 2.72 34.39 3.62
CA PHE A 2 2.55 32.93 3.69
C PHE A 2 1.10 32.49 3.97
N ASP A 3 0.34 33.24 4.78
CA ASP A 3 -1.08 32.92 5.04
C ASP A 3 -1.92 32.97 3.76
N ALA A 4 -1.73 33.99 2.94
CA ALA A 4 -2.40 34.10 1.65
C ALA A 4 -2.03 32.94 0.71
N ILE A 5 -0.77 32.50 0.70
CA ILE A 5 -0.35 31.34 -0.09
C ILE A 5 -1.04 30.07 0.44
N GLN A 6 -1.06 29.87 1.75
CA GLN A 6 -1.70 28.73 2.39
C GLN A 6 -3.20 28.69 2.03
N GLU A 7 -3.94 29.77 2.23
CA GLU A 7 -5.37 29.84 1.93
C GLU A 7 -5.70 29.49 0.47
N ASN A 8 -4.88 29.95 -0.47
CA ASN A 8 -5.07 29.68 -1.90
C ASN A 8 -4.75 28.22 -2.29
N LEU A 9 -3.83 27.57 -1.59
CA LEU A 9 -3.35 26.23 -1.92
C LEU A 9 -4.06 25.12 -1.14
N ASP A 10 -4.48 25.39 0.10
CA ASP A 10 -4.91 24.39 1.09
C ASP A 10 -6.01 23.47 0.56
N SER A 11 -6.94 24.03 -0.22
CA SER A 11 -8.10 23.28 -0.72
C SER A 11 -7.76 22.20 -1.76
N TRP A 12 -6.64 22.30 -2.47
CA TRP A 12 -6.34 21.40 -3.61
C TRP A 12 -4.92 20.84 -3.62
N PHE A 13 -3.93 21.66 -3.28
CA PHE A 13 -2.53 21.36 -3.55
C PHE A 13 -1.98 20.26 -2.63
N PRO A 14 -2.14 20.32 -1.29
CA PRO A 14 -1.50 19.34 -0.42
C PRO A 14 -2.00 17.89 -0.65
N GLY A 15 -3.30 17.70 -0.83
CA GLY A 15 -3.88 16.38 -1.11
C GLY A 15 -3.51 15.84 -2.49
N LEU A 16 -3.40 16.72 -3.50
CA LEU A 16 -2.91 16.33 -4.82
C LEU A 16 -1.42 15.97 -4.76
N LEU A 17 -0.60 16.81 -4.11
CA LEU A 17 0.83 16.60 -3.97
C LEU A 17 1.14 15.27 -3.28
N ALA A 18 0.48 14.97 -2.17
CA ALA A 18 0.66 13.70 -1.46
C ALA A 18 0.37 12.50 -2.37
N ARG A 19 -0.69 12.54 -3.18
CA ARG A 19 -1.00 11.47 -4.14
C ARG A 19 0.00 11.39 -5.29
N LEU A 20 0.50 12.52 -5.79
CA LEU A 20 1.52 12.53 -6.85
C LEU A 20 2.87 12.00 -6.34
N VAL A 21 3.27 12.34 -5.12
CA VAL A 21 4.47 11.79 -4.48
C VAL A 21 4.30 10.29 -4.23
N PHE A 22 3.13 9.86 -3.72
CA PHE A 22 2.81 8.44 -3.63
C PHE A 22 2.91 7.74 -4.99
N ALA A 23 2.37 8.34 -6.05
CA ALA A 23 2.46 7.79 -7.40
C ALA A 23 3.91 7.66 -7.88
N ALA A 24 4.72 8.70 -7.65
CA ALA A 24 6.11 8.75 -8.08
C ALA A 24 7.00 7.72 -7.37
N VAL A 25 6.74 7.45 -6.09
CA VAL A 25 7.62 6.61 -5.26
C VAL A 25 7.08 5.19 -5.07
N LEU A 26 5.76 5.03 -4.94
CA LEU A 26 5.15 3.79 -4.43
C LEU A 26 4.26 3.06 -5.43
N LEU A 27 3.64 3.76 -6.38
CA LEU A 27 2.69 3.10 -7.30
C LEU A 27 3.35 1.98 -8.08
N VAL A 28 4.47 2.26 -8.76
CA VAL A 28 5.17 1.25 -9.57
C VAL A 28 5.75 0.14 -8.70
N TYR A 29 6.23 0.47 -7.50
CA TYR A 29 6.71 -0.51 -6.52
C TYR A 29 5.60 -1.53 -6.18
N PHE A 30 4.44 -1.05 -5.72
CA PHE A 30 3.33 -1.94 -5.33
C PHE A 30 2.72 -2.68 -6.52
N LEU A 31 2.55 -2.03 -7.68
CA LEU A 31 2.03 -2.71 -8.86
C LEU A 31 2.97 -3.84 -9.30
N ASN A 32 4.28 -3.59 -9.36
CA ASN A 32 5.25 -4.64 -9.72
C ASN A 32 5.29 -5.78 -8.69
N SER A 33 5.09 -5.46 -7.41
CA SER A 33 5.07 -6.46 -6.35
C SER A 33 3.78 -7.30 -6.37
N ALA A 34 2.62 -6.68 -6.63
CA ALA A 34 1.34 -7.35 -6.78
C ALA A 34 1.27 -8.22 -8.04
N LEU A 35 1.82 -7.75 -9.17
CA LEU A 35 1.82 -8.50 -10.43
C LEU A 35 2.61 -9.82 -10.36
N LYS A 36 3.57 -9.93 -9.43
CA LYS A 36 4.29 -11.19 -9.15
C LYS A 36 3.46 -12.19 -8.35
N LYS A 37 2.32 -11.76 -7.79
CA LYS A 37 1.39 -12.55 -6.96
C LYS A 37 0.09 -12.87 -7.71
N THR A 38 -0.11 -12.31 -8.89
CA THR A 38 -1.23 -12.64 -9.79
C THR A 38 -0.77 -13.58 -10.90
N GLY A 39 -1.71 -14.17 -11.62
CA GLY A 39 -1.41 -14.96 -12.83
C GLY A 39 -0.98 -14.09 -14.02
N ASP A 40 -0.66 -14.75 -15.14
CA ASP A 40 -0.15 -14.10 -16.35
C ASP A 40 -1.23 -13.38 -17.17
N GLY A 41 -0.85 -12.21 -17.70
CA GLY A 41 -1.70 -11.38 -18.56
C GLY A 41 -2.89 -10.73 -17.84
N LEU A 42 -3.76 -10.07 -18.61
CA LEU A 42 -4.90 -9.33 -18.05
C LEU A 42 -5.92 -10.23 -17.34
N ALA A 43 -6.16 -11.43 -17.88
CA ALA A 43 -7.05 -12.41 -17.25
C ALA A 43 -6.44 -12.97 -15.95
N GLY A 44 -5.11 -13.08 -15.89
CA GLY A 44 -4.38 -13.55 -14.73
C GLY A 44 -4.49 -12.64 -13.50
N LEU A 45 -4.87 -11.37 -13.68
CA LEU A 45 -5.14 -10.44 -12.56
C LEU A 45 -6.27 -10.91 -11.65
N LEU A 46 -7.16 -11.80 -12.13
CA LEU A 46 -8.26 -12.37 -11.35
C LEU A 46 -7.88 -13.67 -10.62
N THR A 47 -6.64 -14.12 -10.80
CA THR A 47 -6.13 -15.37 -10.22
C THR A 47 -4.96 -15.05 -9.30
N VAL A 48 -4.98 -15.62 -8.10
CA VAL A 48 -3.86 -15.56 -7.16
C VAL A 48 -2.88 -16.67 -7.54
N ALA A 49 -1.61 -16.34 -7.74
CA ALA A 49 -0.56 -17.30 -8.04
C ALA A 49 -0.02 -17.95 -6.76
N ASP A 50 0.53 -19.17 -6.86
CA ASP A 50 1.15 -19.89 -5.73
C ASP A 50 2.23 -19.05 -5.03
N ASN A 51 2.94 -18.22 -5.80
CA ASN A 51 3.93 -17.28 -5.30
C ASN A 51 3.40 -16.28 -4.26
N ALA A 52 2.10 -15.99 -4.26
CA ALA A 52 1.47 -15.16 -3.25
C ALA A 52 1.50 -15.81 -1.86
N TYR A 53 1.31 -17.13 -1.77
CA TYR A 53 1.32 -17.86 -0.50
C TYR A 53 2.72 -17.88 0.10
N PHE A 54 3.75 -18.09 -0.73
CA PHE A 54 5.15 -18.05 -0.30
C PHE A 54 5.57 -16.65 0.17
N GLN A 55 4.97 -15.57 -0.35
CA GLN A 55 5.31 -14.21 0.06
C GLN A 55 4.51 -13.72 1.27
N ILE A 56 3.23 -14.09 1.38
CA ILE A 56 2.31 -13.54 2.39
C ILE A 56 2.27 -14.43 3.65
N LEU A 57 2.28 -15.76 3.50
CA LEU A 57 2.17 -16.71 4.62
C LEU A 57 3.25 -17.82 4.57
N PRO A 58 4.55 -17.49 4.61
CA PRO A 58 5.62 -18.49 4.50
C PRO A 58 5.48 -19.67 5.49
N PRO A 59 5.20 -19.47 6.80
CA PRO A 59 5.09 -20.59 7.74
C PRO A 59 3.85 -21.48 7.51
N VAL A 60 2.81 -20.93 6.89
CA VAL A 60 1.57 -21.68 6.62
C VAL A 60 1.80 -22.60 5.43
N VAL A 61 2.36 -22.08 4.33
CA VAL A 61 2.59 -22.90 3.14
C VAL A 61 3.64 -23.98 3.40
N GLU A 62 4.64 -23.72 4.26
CA GLU A 62 5.58 -24.74 4.76
C GLU A 62 4.86 -25.87 5.51
N ARG A 63 3.91 -25.55 6.40
CA ARG A 63 3.10 -26.56 7.13
C ARG A 63 2.34 -27.48 6.19
N TYR A 64 1.96 -26.99 5.01
CA TYR A 64 1.27 -27.76 3.97
C TYR A 64 2.22 -28.30 2.90
N GLY A 65 3.52 -28.45 3.21
CA GLY A 65 4.48 -29.09 2.32
C GLY A 65 4.80 -28.28 1.06
N TYR A 66 4.68 -26.95 1.14
CA TYR A 66 4.83 -26.02 0.02
C TYR A 66 3.78 -26.18 -1.09
N ASP A 67 2.66 -26.83 -0.81
CA ASP A 67 1.54 -26.97 -1.75
C ASP A 67 0.43 -25.95 -1.41
N ALA A 68 0.32 -24.90 -2.22
CA ALA A 68 -0.69 -23.86 -2.06
C ALA A 68 -2.13 -24.40 -2.17
N THR A 69 -2.35 -25.49 -2.92
CA THR A 69 -3.69 -26.08 -3.10
C THR A 69 -4.20 -26.76 -1.83
N GLN A 70 -3.32 -27.08 -0.89
CA GLN A 70 -3.65 -27.71 0.38
C GLN A 70 -3.92 -26.70 1.49
N VAL A 71 -3.69 -25.40 1.25
CA VAL A 71 -3.92 -24.34 2.24
C VAL A 71 -5.42 -24.17 2.48
N PRO A 72 -5.91 -24.29 3.73
CA PRO A 72 -7.33 -24.13 4.02
C PRO A 72 -7.85 -22.74 3.64
N TRP A 73 -9.05 -22.71 3.06
CA TRP A 73 -9.69 -21.47 2.64
C TRP A 73 -9.80 -20.43 3.77
N PHE A 74 -10.27 -20.85 4.95
CA PHE A 74 -10.34 -19.98 6.13
C PHE A 74 -9.39 -20.47 7.24
N PRO A 75 -8.59 -19.57 7.85
CA PRO A 75 -8.46 -18.13 7.55
C PRO A 75 -7.42 -17.79 6.46
N TRP A 76 -6.62 -18.77 6.03
CA TRP A 76 -5.34 -18.51 5.36
C TRP A 76 -5.49 -18.02 3.93
N ASP A 77 -6.28 -18.70 3.12
CA ASP A 77 -6.49 -18.33 1.72
C ASP A 77 -7.07 -16.91 1.61
N VAL A 78 -8.07 -16.61 2.45
CA VAL A 78 -8.65 -15.26 2.54
C VAL A 78 -7.58 -14.19 2.80
N ILE A 79 -6.61 -14.45 3.67
CA ILE A 79 -5.52 -13.50 3.95
C ILE A 79 -4.64 -13.29 2.72
N VAL A 80 -4.33 -14.35 1.97
CA VAL A 80 -3.51 -14.25 0.74
C VAL A 80 -4.23 -13.46 -0.34
N TYR A 81 -5.54 -13.70 -0.51
CA TYR A 81 -6.37 -12.93 -1.43
C TYR A 81 -6.45 -11.45 -1.03
N LEU A 82 -6.73 -11.17 0.25
CA LEU A 82 -6.79 -9.78 0.75
C LEU A 82 -5.45 -9.06 0.62
N GLY A 83 -4.34 -9.75 0.89
CA GLY A 83 -3.00 -9.21 0.69
C GLY A 83 -2.74 -8.89 -0.79
N THR A 84 -2.93 -9.87 -1.66
CA THR A 84 -2.67 -9.72 -3.10
C THR A 84 -3.50 -8.62 -3.75
N TYR A 85 -4.82 -8.62 -3.52
CA TYR A 85 -5.70 -7.60 -4.09
C TYR A 85 -5.59 -6.26 -3.39
N GLY A 86 -5.29 -6.24 -2.09
CA GLY A 86 -4.97 -5.01 -1.37
C GLY A 86 -3.76 -4.30 -1.96
N GLU A 87 -2.68 -5.05 -2.20
CA GLU A 87 -1.45 -4.56 -2.81
C GLU A 87 -1.66 -4.00 -4.22
N LEU A 88 -2.59 -4.56 -4.98
CA LEU A 88 -2.92 -4.12 -6.33
C LEU A 88 -3.86 -2.90 -6.34
N VAL A 89 -4.96 -2.97 -5.58
CA VAL A 89 -6.09 -2.04 -5.72
C VAL A 89 -5.87 -0.77 -4.90
N LEU A 90 -5.37 -0.87 -3.68
CA LEU A 90 -5.24 0.29 -2.79
C LEU A 90 -4.34 1.40 -3.36
N PRO A 91 -3.17 1.12 -3.97
CA PRO A 91 -2.35 2.16 -4.59
C PRO A 91 -3.07 2.90 -5.71
N VAL A 92 -3.86 2.18 -6.53
CA VAL A 92 -4.63 2.77 -7.63
C VAL A 92 -5.72 3.69 -7.09
N LEU A 93 -6.44 3.26 -6.04
CA LEU A 93 -7.45 4.08 -5.36
C LEU A 93 -6.84 5.37 -4.78
N ILE A 94 -5.66 5.28 -4.16
CA ILE A 94 -4.93 6.44 -3.67
C ILE A 94 -4.66 7.43 -4.80
N VAL A 95 -4.07 6.99 -5.91
CA VAL A 95 -3.68 7.90 -7.00
C VAL A 95 -4.91 8.54 -7.66
N ALA A 96 -5.93 7.75 -7.94
CA ALA A 96 -7.21 8.24 -8.46
C ALA A 96 -7.91 9.20 -7.49
N GLY A 97 -7.58 9.12 -6.19
CA GLY A 97 -8.24 9.87 -5.14
C GLY A 97 -9.67 9.40 -4.93
N LEU A 98 -9.89 8.08 -4.89
CA LEU A 98 -11.18 7.43 -4.67
C LEU A 98 -11.18 6.69 -3.34
N PHE A 99 -12.15 6.99 -2.48
CA PHE A 99 -12.21 6.56 -1.08
C PHE A 99 -10.88 6.76 -0.35
N THR A 100 -10.23 7.90 -0.60
CA THR A 100 -8.80 8.11 -0.31
C THR A 100 -8.45 7.87 1.15
N ARG A 101 -9.32 8.26 2.09
CA ARG A 101 -9.09 8.05 3.52
C ARG A 101 -9.08 6.57 3.89
N LEU A 102 -10.01 5.79 3.33
CA LEU A 102 -10.09 4.34 3.56
C LEU A 102 -8.95 3.61 2.86
N ALA A 103 -8.66 3.98 1.62
CA ALA A 103 -7.52 3.43 0.88
C ALA A 103 -6.20 3.69 1.62
N ALA A 104 -6.02 4.89 2.18
CA ALA A 104 -4.80 5.25 2.90
C ALA A 104 -4.67 4.50 4.22
N LEU A 105 -5.78 4.35 4.96
CA LEU A 105 -5.81 3.53 6.17
C LEU A 105 -5.49 2.06 5.85
N GLY A 106 -6.06 1.52 4.79
CA GLY A 106 -5.77 0.17 4.29
C GLY A 106 -4.29 0.02 3.93
N MET A 107 -3.70 0.98 3.21
CA MET A 107 -2.27 0.97 2.89
C MET A 107 -1.37 1.03 4.13
N ILE A 108 -1.75 1.77 5.19
CA ILE A 108 -0.98 1.79 6.43
C ILE A 108 -0.95 0.40 7.07
N VAL A 109 -2.12 -0.25 7.20
CA VAL A 109 -2.22 -1.61 7.72
C VAL A 109 -1.40 -2.57 6.85
N PHE A 110 -1.51 -2.45 5.53
CA PHE A 110 -0.74 -3.26 4.58
C PHE A 110 0.77 -3.11 4.78
N VAL A 111 1.28 -1.87 4.84
CA VAL A 111 2.70 -1.58 5.05
C VAL A 111 3.21 -2.13 6.39
N ILE A 112 2.40 -2.05 7.45
CA ILE A 112 2.77 -2.62 8.76
C ILE A 112 2.86 -4.14 8.68
N VAL A 113 1.86 -4.81 8.10
CA VAL A 113 1.85 -6.27 7.95
C VAL A 113 2.99 -6.73 7.06
N GLN A 114 3.21 -6.05 5.93
CA GLN A 114 4.34 -6.31 5.04
C GLN A 114 5.67 -6.19 5.80
N SER A 115 5.83 -5.18 6.66
CA SER A 115 7.07 -4.99 7.46
C SER A 115 7.30 -6.15 8.40
N TYR A 116 6.24 -6.57 9.08
CA TYR A 116 6.30 -7.70 9.97
C TYR A 116 6.68 -8.98 9.23
N VAL A 117 6.05 -9.26 8.09
CA VAL A 117 6.33 -10.46 7.28
C VAL A 117 7.76 -10.46 6.75
N ASP A 118 8.23 -9.31 6.24
CA ASP A 118 9.60 -9.17 5.73
C ASP A 118 10.64 -9.46 6.82
N ILE A 119 10.44 -8.94 8.03
CA ILE A 119 11.34 -9.17 9.16
C ILE A 119 11.23 -10.59 9.70
N ALA A 120 10.01 -11.03 10.01
CA ALA A 120 9.77 -12.26 10.76
C ALA A 120 9.95 -13.51 9.91
N PHE A 121 9.69 -13.44 8.60
CA PHE A 121 9.59 -14.63 7.76
C PHE A 121 10.46 -14.58 6.50
N HIS A 122 10.81 -13.40 5.97
CA HIS A 122 11.76 -13.29 4.86
C HIS A 122 13.21 -13.06 5.32
N GLY A 123 13.43 -12.84 6.62
CA GLY A 123 14.76 -12.79 7.22
C GLY A 123 15.66 -11.70 6.64
N VAL A 124 15.07 -10.54 6.31
CA VAL A 124 15.83 -9.40 5.79
C VAL A 124 16.98 -9.00 6.72
N ASP A 125 18.09 -8.55 6.14
CA ASP A 125 19.28 -8.18 6.89
C ASP A 125 19.08 -6.90 7.74
N ALA A 126 20.00 -6.68 8.69
CA ALA A 126 19.94 -5.56 9.62
C ALA A 126 19.99 -4.19 8.92
N ASP A 127 20.66 -4.07 7.77
CA ASP A 127 20.76 -2.81 7.02
C ASP A 127 19.42 -2.50 6.32
N THR A 128 18.72 -3.52 5.84
CA THR A 128 17.37 -3.42 5.26
C THR A 128 16.34 -3.03 6.33
N ILE A 129 16.46 -3.59 7.53
CA ILE A 129 15.63 -3.21 8.67
C ILE A 129 15.93 -1.76 9.09
N GLY A 130 17.21 -1.45 9.30
CA GLY A 130 17.71 -0.15 9.74
C GLY A 130 17.45 0.15 11.21
N ALA A 131 17.69 1.41 11.58
CA ALA A 131 17.41 1.96 12.89
C ALA A 131 17.01 3.44 12.77
N TYR A 132 16.12 3.91 13.64
CA TYR A 132 15.87 5.35 13.75
C TYR A 132 17.04 6.05 14.47
N PHE A 133 17.25 7.33 14.14
CA PHE A 133 18.26 8.20 14.77
C PHE A 133 19.71 7.76 14.54
N ASP A 134 19.99 7.07 13.44
CA ASP A 134 21.35 6.82 12.98
C ASP A 134 21.79 7.87 11.94
N ARG A 135 22.96 7.64 11.33
CA ARG A 135 23.56 8.57 10.35
C ARG A 135 22.86 8.52 8.99
N HIS A 136 22.33 7.37 8.62
CA HIS A 136 21.79 7.08 7.30
C HIS A 136 20.26 7.25 7.33
N SER A 137 19.60 7.30 6.17
CA SER A 137 18.16 7.55 6.12
C SER A 137 17.52 6.82 4.94
N ASP A 138 18.10 5.68 4.60
CA ASP A 138 17.84 4.89 3.40
C ASP A 138 17.42 3.46 3.71
N ALA A 139 17.25 3.09 4.99
CA ALA A 139 16.78 1.77 5.35
C ALA A 139 15.36 1.52 4.80
N ALA A 140 15.19 0.43 4.07
CA ALA A 140 13.97 0.15 3.33
C ALA A 140 12.76 -0.11 4.24
N ILE A 141 12.98 -0.52 5.49
CA ILE A 141 11.90 -0.76 6.47
C ILE A 141 11.70 0.45 7.38
N LEU A 142 12.57 0.70 8.35
CA LEU A 142 12.28 1.72 9.36
C LEU A 142 12.21 3.12 8.76
N ASP A 143 13.19 3.55 7.97
CA ASP A 143 13.21 4.93 7.43
C ASP A 143 12.16 5.14 6.35
N GLN A 144 12.20 4.33 5.29
CA GLN A 144 11.33 4.52 4.14
C GLN A 144 9.86 4.32 4.54
N ARG A 145 9.53 3.29 5.33
CA ARG A 145 8.13 3.06 5.70
C ARG A 145 7.61 4.07 6.70
N ALA A 146 8.47 4.67 7.54
CA ALA A 146 8.05 5.82 8.34
C ALA A 146 7.62 6.99 7.46
N LEU A 147 8.35 7.29 6.38
CA LEU A 147 7.99 8.33 5.42
C LEU A 147 6.71 7.97 4.64
N TRP A 148 6.55 6.70 4.25
CA TRP A 148 5.35 6.24 3.56
C TRP A 148 4.12 6.35 4.46
N VAL A 149 4.22 5.88 5.71
CA VAL A 149 3.16 5.98 6.71
C VAL A 149 2.83 7.43 7.02
N PHE A 150 3.81 8.32 7.14
CA PHE A 150 3.56 9.76 7.31
C PHE A 150 2.72 10.34 6.16
N LEU A 151 3.11 10.06 4.91
CA LEU A 151 2.35 10.49 3.74
C LEU A 151 0.93 9.93 3.73
N LEU A 152 0.76 8.64 4.07
CA LEU A 152 -0.54 8.00 4.13
C LEU A 152 -1.40 8.57 5.26
N THR A 153 -0.83 8.80 6.45
CA THR A 153 -1.51 9.45 7.58
C THR A 153 -1.97 10.85 7.20
N TYR A 154 -1.16 11.59 6.44
CA TYR A 154 -1.58 12.87 5.89
C TYR A 154 -2.85 12.72 5.04
N LEU A 155 -2.90 11.73 4.13
CA LEU A 155 -4.09 11.45 3.30
C LEU A 155 -5.29 10.96 4.14
N VAL A 156 -5.08 10.20 5.22
CA VAL A 156 -6.15 9.80 6.15
C VAL A 156 -6.79 11.04 6.80
N ILE A 157 -5.98 12.00 7.24
CA ILE A 157 -6.45 13.18 7.99
C ILE A 157 -7.02 14.25 7.05
N ARG A 158 -6.31 14.56 5.97
CA ARG A 158 -6.61 15.69 5.07
C ARG A 158 -7.42 15.29 3.84
N GLY A 159 -7.37 14.03 3.43
CA GLY A 159 -8.08 13.53 2.25
C GLY A 159 -7.41 13.88 0.91
N ALA A 160 -8.16 13.67 -0.18
CA ALA A 160 -7.65 13.66 -1.55
C ALA A 160 -7.38 15.04 -2.20
N GLY A 161 -7.97 16.11 -1.64
CA GLY A 161 -8.03 17.44 -2.28
C GLY A 161 -9.04 17.54 -3.42
N ARG A 162 -9.18 18.74 -4.01
CA ARG A 162 -10.18 19.04 -5.07
C ARG A 162 -9.99 18.29 -6.39
N PHE A 163 -8.78 17.88 -6.74
CA PHE A 163 -8.49 17.16 -7.99
C PHE A 163 -8.55 15.64 -7.79
N SER A 164 -9.70 15.12 -7.37
CA SER A 164 -9.89 13.72 -6.99
C SER A 164 -11.27 13.19 -7.39
N LEU A 165 -11.40 11.87 -7.53
CA LEU A 165 -12.71 11.23 -7.71
C LEU A 165 -13.62 11.44 -6.49
N ASP A 166 -13.06 11.49 -5.28
CA ASP A 166 -13.78 11.83 -4.04
C ASP A 166 -14.48 13.20 -4.15
N PHE A 167 -13.78 14.20 -4.70
CA PHE A 167 -14.37 15.53 -4.91
C PHE A 167 -15.50 15.49 -5.94
N LEU A 168 -15.31 14.77 -7.05
CA LEU A 168 -16.33 14.65 -8.10
C LEU A 168 -17.58 13.92 -7.59
N LEU A 169 -17.42 12.83 -6.83
CA LEU A 169 -18.51 12.08 -6.22
C LEU A 169 -19.30 12.92 -5.21
N ARG A 170 -18.61 13.74 -4.41
CA ARG A 170 -19.28 14.67 -3.50
C ARG A 170 -20.11 15.69 -4.26
N LYS A 171 -19.54 16.33 -5.30
CA LYS A 171 -20.25 17.32 -6.12
C LYS A 171 -21.49 16.71 -6.79
N ALA A 172 -21.39 15.48 -7.30
CA ALA A 172 -22.50 14.80 -7.95
C ALA A 172 -23.69 14.48 -7.02
N ARG A 173 -23.46 14.39 -5.69
CA ARG A 173 -24.53 14.19 -4.70
C ARG A 173 -25.23 15.48 -4.28
N GLU A 174 -24.61 16.63 -4.54
CA GLU A 174 -25.11 17.96 -4.17
C GLU A 174 -25.98 18.59 -5.27
N THR A 175 -25.90 18.07 -6.50
CA THR A 175 -26.79 18.34 -7.64
C THR A 175 -27.98 17.41 -7.67
#